data_AF-A0A4Q3FIL4-F1
#
_entry.id   AF-A0A4Q3FIL4-F1
#
_cell.length_a   1.000
_cell.length_b   1.000
_cell.length_c   1.000
_cell.angle_alpha   90.00
_cell.angle_beta   90.00
_cell.angle_gamma   90.00
#
_symmetry.space_group_name_H-M   'P 1'
#
loop_
_entity.id
_entity.type
_entity.pdbx_description
1 polymer ?
#
loop_
_entity_poly.entity_id
_entity_poly.type
_entity_poly.pdbx_seq_one_letter_code
_entity_poly.pdbx_strand_id
1 'polypeptide(L)'
;MIHPPRMLSQRVLADPRSRETLALLPRLAPDERVEQLCGLEAMGQIHDWRRDFEPDRVTAYAQAGTKLSGGVLTAEGAAFRSKRHWYGLRFACTVSADLKRVTAFAFHVGEAIPRERWEALGLPAVH
;
A
#
# COMPACT_ATOMS: atom_id res chain seq x y z
N MET A 1 -10.21 12.19 -1.93
CA MET A 1 -9.20 11.35 -1.28
C MET A 1 -8.92 11.92 0.11
N ILE A 2 -8.56 11.09 1.07
CA ILE A 2 -8.09 11.47 2.41
C ILE A 2 -6.61 11.82 2.29
N HIS A 3 -6.18 12.91 2.93
CA HIS A 3 -4.79 13.40 2.92
C HIS A 3 -4.24 13.40 4.35
N PRO A 4 -3.50 12.35 4.76
CA PRO A 4 -2.90 12.30 6.08
C PRO A 4 -1.82 13.38 6.28
N PRO A 5 -1.75 14.03 7.44
CA PRO A 5 -0.76 15.07 7.73
C PRO A 5 0.63 14.51 8.08
N ARG A 6 0.74 13.19 8.29
CA ARG A 6 1.97 12.51 8.72
C ARG A 6 2.12 11.19 7.99
N MET A 7 3.33 10.80 7.64
CA MET A 7 3.62 9.53 6.97
C MET A 7 3.97 8.44 8.01
N LEU A 8 3.50 7.22 7.80
CA LEU A 8 3.56 6.13 8.78
C LEU A 8 4.52 4.99 8.40
N SER A 9 4.85 4.85 7.10
CA SER A 9 5.76 3.81 6.58
C SER A 9 7.09 3.74 7.33
N GLN A 10 7.71 4.88 7.64
CA GLN A 10 8.96 4.92 8.38
C GLN A 10 8.82 4.41 9.82
N ARG A 11 7.68 4.69 10.47
CA ARG A 11 7.41 4.17 11.82
C ARG A 11 7.23 2.65 11.79
N VAL A 12 6.56 2.14 10.76
CA VAL A 12 6.40 0.68 10.54
C VAL A 12 7.78 0.05 10.32
N LEU A 13 8.62 0.62 9.45
CA LEU A 13 9.97 0.11 9.17
C LEU A 13 10.95 0.22 10.35
N ALA A 14 10.72 1.16 11.27
CA ALA A 14 11.51 1.29 12.50
C ALA A 14 11.13 0.24 13.57
N ASP A 15 10.02 -0.48 13.41
CA ASP A 15 9.65 -1.57 14.32
C ASP A 15 10.67 -2.72 14.20
N PRO A 16 11.20 -3.26 15.32
CA PRO A 16 12.13 -4.39 15.28
C PRO A 16 11.62 -5.63 14.53
N ARG A 17 10.29 -5.81 14.42
CA ARG A 17 9.67 -6.90 13.67
C ARG A 17 9.80 -6.73 12.15
N SER A 18 10.08 -5.52 11.66
CA SER A 18 10.23 -5.20 10.25
C SER A 18 11.69 -5.18 9.78
N ARG A 19 12.64 -5.66 10.60
CA ARG A 19 14.08 -5.68 10.27
C ARG A 19 14.40 -6.36 8.94
N GLU A 20 13.76 -7.49 8.66
CA GLU A 20 13.96 -8.22 7.41
C GLU A 20 13.45 -7.42 6.21
N THR A 21 12.23 -6.85 6.32
CA THR A 21 11.67 -5.97 5.29
C THR A 21 12.59 -4.78 5.00
N LEU A 22 13.06 -4.10 6.05
CA LEU A 22 13.97 -2.96 5.91
C LEU A 22 15.29 -3.35 5.22
N ALA A 23 15.84 -4.53 5.52
CA ALA A 23 17.07 -5.03 4.91
C ALA A 23 16.88 -5.43 3.42
N LEU A 24 15.67 -5.81 3.03
CA LEU A 24 15.35 -6.22 1.65
C LEU A 24 15.07 -5.02 0.73
N LEU A 25 14.47 -3.93 1.22
CA LEU A 25 14.10 -2.77 0.39
C LEU A 25 15.24 -2.26 -0.52
N PRO A 26 16.51 -2.11 -0.07
CA PRO A 26 17.61 -1.67 -0.92
C PRO A 26 17.99 -2.65 -2.04
N ARG A 27 17.58 -3.92 -1.94
CA ARG A 27 17.87 -4.98 -2.91
C ARG A 27 16.80 -5.11 -4.00
N LEU A 28 15.62 -4.53 -3.77
CA LEU A 28 14.53 -4.51 -4.75
C LEU A 28 14.85 -3.56 -5.90
N ALA A 29 14.25 -3.84 -7.06
CA ALA A 29 14.23 -2.91 -8.17
C ALA A 29 13.59 -1.56 -7.72
N PRO A 30 13.96 -0.42 -8.33
CA PRO A 30 13.44 0.89 -7.92
C PRO A 30 11.92 0.95 -7.83
N ASP A 31 11.21 0.47 -8.85
CA ASP A 31 9.75 0.53 -8.90
C ASP A 31 9.12 -0.38 -7.82
N GLU A 32 9.67 -1.58 -7.63
CA GLU A 32 9.22 -2.51 -6.59
C GLU A 32 9.45 -1.92 -5.19
N ARG A 33 10.57 -1.25 -4.95
CA ARG A 33 10.82 -0.54 -3.69
C ARG A 33 9.78 0.52 -3.42
N VAL A 34 9.40 1.30 -4.44
CA VAL A 34 8.35 2.32 -4.33
C VAL A 34 7.02 1.67 -3.98
N GLU A 35 6.65 0.58 -4.67
CA GLU A 35 5.42 -0.16 -4.38
C GLU A 35 5.39 -0.69 -2.95
N GLN A 36 6.49 -1.27 -2.44
CA GLN A 36 6.58 -1.76 -1.07
C GLN A 36 6.43 -0.62 -0.05
N LEU A 37 7.12 0.51 -0.25
CA LEU A 37 7.00 1.67 0.64
C LEU A 37 5.57 2.23 0.66
N CYS A 38 4.95 2.37 -0.50
CA CYS A 38 3.59 2.87 -0.63
C CYS A 38 2.55 1.88 -0.08
N GLY A 39 2.79 0.57 -0.19
CA GLY A 39 1.96 -0.46 0.44
C GLY A 39 2.01 -0.38 1.97
N LEU A 40 3.21 -0.25 2.55
CA LEU A 40 3.39 -0.06 4.00
C LEU A 40 2.71 1.23 4.48
N GLU A 41 2.84 2.32 3.73
CA GLU A 41 2.16 3.57 4.01
C GLU A 41 0.64 3.39 3.98
N ALA A 42 0.10 2.78 2.92
CA ALA A 42 -1.34 2.54 2.77
C ALA A 42 -1.90 1.74 3.95
N MET A 43 -1.24 0.65 4.34
CA MET A 43 -1.69 -0.18 5.49
C MET A 43 -1.71 0.63 6.79
N GLY A 44 -0.64 1.39 7.06
CA GLY A 44 -0.57 2.25 8.24
C GLY A 44 -1.66 3.32 8.26
N GLN A 45 -1.88 3.99 7.13
CA GLN A 45 -2.85 5.07 7.02
C GLN A 45 -4.30 4.59 7.09
N ILE A 46 -4.62 3.46 6.46
CA ILE A 46 -5.96 2.87 6.53
C ILE A 46 -6.29 2.48 7.97
N HIS A 47 -5.34 1.85 8.69
CA HIS A 47 -5.52 1.49 10.08
C HIS A 47 -5.64 2.72 11.01
N ASP A 48 -4.84 3.78 10.80
CA ASP A 48 -4.90 5.02 11.59
C ASP A 48 -6.22 5.77 11.35
N TRP A 49 -6.70 5.79 10.10
CA TRP A 49 -7.96 6.42 9.71
C TRP A 49 -9.19 5.70 10.26
N ARG A 50 -9.21 4.36 10.20
CA ARG A 50 -10.30 3.55 10.75
C ARG A 50 -9.75 2.26 11.37
N ARG A 51 -9.73 2.24 12.71
CA ARG A 51 -9.17 1.15 13.52
C ARG A 51 -9.81 -0.22 13.29
N ASP A 52 -11.04 -0.27 12.79
CA ASP A 52 -11.72 -1.52 12.43
C ASP A 52 -11.01 -2.27 11.29
N PHE A 53 -10.33 -1.54 10.41
CA PHE A 53 -9.47 -2.12 9.39
C PHE A 53 -8.14 -2.51 10.02
N GLU A 54 -7.74 -3.75 9.78
CA GLU A 54 -6.45 -4.33 10.15
C GLU A 54 -5.79 -4.84 8.87
N PRO A 55 -5.24 -3.93 8.04
CA PRO A 55 -4.67 -4.31 6.75
C PRO A 55 -3.44 -5.19 6.94
N ASP A 56 -3.41 -6.32 6.26
CA ASP A 56 -2.28 -7.26 6.26
C ASP A 56 -1.60 -7.39 4.89
N ARG A 57 -2.21 -6.81 3.85
CA ARG A 57 -1.71 -6.83 2.47
C ARG A 57 -2.28 -5.71 1.64
N VAL A 58 -1.47 -5.19 0.71
CA VAL A 58 -1.89 -4.27 -0.36
C VAL A 58 -1.39 -4.81 -1.69
N THR A 59 -2.27 -4.81 -2.70
CA THR A 59 -1.93 -5.05 -4.11
C THR A 59 -2.20 -3.75 -4.85
N ALA A 60 -1.14 -3.09 -5.34
CA ALA A 60 -1.26 -1.79 -6.00
C ALA A 60 -1.91 -1.87 -7.40
N TYR A 61 -1.92 -3.05 -8.01
CA TYR A 61 -2.31 -3.28 -9.41
C TYR A 61 -3.48 -4.27 -9.57
N ALA A 62 -4.38 -4.36 -8.60
CA ALA A 62 -5.42 -5.41 -8.58
C ALA A 62 -6.43 -5.28 -9.73
N GLN A 63 -6.96 -4.09 -9.94
CA GLN A 63 -8.01 -3.78 -10.93
C GLN A 63 -7.51 -2.93 -12.10
N ALA A 64 -6.37 -2.25 -11.93
CA ALA A 64 -5.73 -1.41 -12.94
C ALA A 64 -4.24 -1.29 -12.61
N GLY A 65 -3.40 -1.11 -13.63
CA GLY A 65 -1.95 -0.93 -13.44
C GLY A 65 -1.58 0.35 -12.68
N THR A 66 -0.39 0.35 -12.09
CA THR A 66 0.20 1.53 -11.45
C THR A 66 0.82 2.47 -12.48
N LYS A 67 0.90 3.75 -12.15
CA LYS A 67 1.63 4.75 -12.92
C LYS A 67 2.64 5.46 -12.02
N LEU A 68 3.92 5.40 -12.38
CA LEU A 68 4.99 6.13 -11.71
C LEU A 68 5.44 7.32 -12.57
N SER A 69 5.33 8.54 -12.04
CA SER A 69 5.79 9.75 -12.73
C SER A 69 6.26 10.78 -11.73
N GLY A 70 7.47 11.33 -11.92
CA GLY A 70 8.01 12.38 -11.05
C GLY A 70 8.12 11.98 -9.57
N GLY A 71 8.33 10.70 -9.26
CA GLY A 71 8.37 10.19 -7.89
C GLY A 71 6.99 10.02 -7.24
N VAL A 72 5.91 10.12 -8.01
CA VAL A 72 4.54 9.85 -7.56
C VAL A 72 4.06 8.54 -8.16
N LEU A 73 3.77 7.55 -7.30
CA LEU A 73 3.08 6.32 -7.65
C LEU A 73 1.57 6.52 -7.49
N THR A 74 0.84 6.45 -8.59
CA THR A 74 -0.62 6.48 -8.62
C THR A 74 -1.16 5.09 -8.87
N ALA A 75 -2.08 4.64 -8.02
CA ALA A 75 -2.77 3.37 -8.12
C ALA A 75 -4.28 3.60 -8.05
N GLU A 76 -4.97 3.56 -9.19
CA GLU A 76 -6.42 3.81 -9.31
C GLU A 76 -7.28 2.54 -9.14
N GLY A 77 -6.62 1.38 -9.10
CA GLY A 77 -7.24 0.06 -8.98
C GLY A 77 -6.52 -0.82 -7.98
N ALA A 78 -5.99 -0.25 -6.90
CA ALA A 78 -5.39 -1.03 -5.84
C ALA A 78 -6.46 -1.79 -5.04
N ALA A 79 -6.02 -2.76 -4.24
CA ALA A 79 -6.83 -3.44 -3.25
C ALA A 79 -6.02 -3.63 -1.96
N PHE A 80 -6.69 -3.65 -0.82
CA PHE A 80 -6.09 -4.09 0.44
C PHE A 80 -6.92 -5.20 1.06
N ARG A 81 -6.24 -6.08 1.81
CA ARG A 81 -6.88 -7.13 2.58
C ARG A 81 -6.89 -6.75 4.05
N SER A 82 -8.06 -6.85 4.67
CA SER A 82 -8.26 -6.66 6.11
C SER A 82 -9.22 -7.73 6.60
N LYS A 83 -8.88 -8.42 7.69
CA LYS A 83 -9.73 -9.47 8.28
C LYS A 83 -10.26 -10.49 7.26
N ARG A 84 -9.36 -10.96 6.37
CA ARG A 84 -9.65 -11.92 5.28
C ARG A 84 -10.62 -11.42 4.20
N HIS A 85 -10.94 -10.13 4.15
CA HIS A 85 -11.74 -9.53 3.10
C HIS A 85 -10.91 -8.55 2.30
N TRP A 86 -11.15 -8.51 0.99
CA TRP A 86 -10.52 -7.55 0.09
C TRP A 86 -11.42 -6.35 -0.11
N TYR A 87 -10.82 -5.17 -0.19
CA TYR A 87 -11.51 -3.90 -0.38
C TYR A 87 -10.81 -3.13 -1.49
N GLY A 88 -11.58 -2.36 -2.26
CA GLY A 88 -11.02 -1.44 -3.25
C GLY A 88 -10.19 -0.35 -2.58
N LEU A 89 -9.10 0.04 -3.23
CA LEU A 89 -8.22 1.11 -2.80
C LEU A 89 -7.82 1.96 -3.99
N ARG A 90 -7.76 3.27 -3.77
CA ARG A 90 -7.04 4.19 -4.66
C ARG A 90 -6.04 4.96 -3.84
N PHE A 91 -4.85 5.20 -4.37
CA PHE A 91 -3.89 6.08 -3.71
C PHE A 91 -2.96 6.80 -4.67
N ALA A 92 -2.45 7.93 -4.21
CA ALA A 92 -1.30 8.62 -4.75
C ALA A 92 -0.22 8.70 -3.65
N CYS A 93 0.98 8.21 -3.96
CA CYS A 93 2.08 8.09 -3.03
C CYS A 93 3.31 8.79 -3.59
N THR A 94 3.73 9.87 -2.93
CA THR A 94 4.95 10.60 -3.31
C THR A 94 6.11 10.08 -2.48
N VAL A 95 7.20 9.69 -3.13
CA VAL A 95 8.44 9.25 -2.48
C VAL A 95 9.54 10.29 -2.60
N SER A 96 10.51 10.25 -1.69
CA SER A 96 11.73 11.04 -1.79
C SER A 96 12.58 10.64 -3.00
N ALA A 97 13.43 11.55 -3.48
CA ALA A 97 14.29 11.33 -4.65
C ALA A 97 15.23 10.10 -4.52
N ASP A 98 15.60 9.71 -3.28
CA ASP A 98 16.40 8.52 -3.00
C ASP A 98 15.58 7.22 -2.89
N LEU A 99 14.25 7.31 -3.08
CA LEU A 99 13.28 6.21 -2.99
C LEU A 99 13.30 5.48 -1.65
N LYS A 100 13.61 6.18 -0.55
CA LYS A 100 13.72 5.58 0.79
C LYS A 100 12.55 5.86 1.72
N ARG A 101 11.76 6.89 1.44
CA ARG A 101 10.63 7.29 2.30
C ARG A 101 9.49 7.87 1.50
N VAL A 102 8.28 7.71 2.02
CA VAL A 102 7.11 8.45 1.56
C VAL A 102 7.14 9.86 2.14
N THR A 103 6.86 10.85 1.31
CA THR A 103 6.83 12.28 1.66
C THR A 103 5.42 12.86 1.63
N ALA A 104 4.53 12.29 0.82
CA ALA A 104 3.10 12.62 0.81
C ALA A 104 2.27 11.42 0.39
N PHE A 105 1.05 11.33 0.93
CA PHE A 105 0.13 10.25 0.62
C PHE A 105 -1.30 10.78 0.55
N ALA A 106 -2.09 10.23 -0.37
CA ALA A 106 -3.51 10.46 -0.46
C ALA A 106 -4.20 9.14 -0.83
N PHE A 107 -5.33 8.83 -0.20
CA PHE A 107 -6.00 7.55 -0.48
C PHE A 107 -7.53 7.63 -0.43
N HIS A 108 -8.17 6.60 -0.92
CA HIS A 108 -9.61 6.38 -0.82
C HIS A 108 -9.89 4.88 -0.66
N VAL A 109 -10.62 4.52 0.39
CA VAL A 109 -11.11 3.16 0.60
C VAL A 109 -12.45 3.00 -0.08
N GLY A 110 -12.55 2.05 -1.01
CA GLY A 110 -13.77 1.67 -1.69
C GLY A 110 -14.50 0.52 -1.01
N GLU A 111 -15.49 -0.01 -1.72
CA GLU A 111 -16.31 -1.14 -1.28
C GLU A 111 -15.52 -2.45 -1.16
N ALA A 112 -16.10 -3.41 -0.43
CA ALA A 112 -15.60 -4.78 -0.41
C ALA A 112 -15.63 -5.38 -1.83
N ILE A 113 -14.55 -6.04 -2.22
CA ILE A 113 -14.45 -6.74 -3.50
C ILE A 113 -15.14 -8.11 -3.33
N PRO A 114 -16.18 -8.42 -4.14
CA PRO A 114 -16.86 -9.71 -4.08
C PRO A 114 -15.89 -10.87 -4.28
N ARG A 115 -16.11 -11.97 -3.54
CA ARG A 115 -15.16 -13.09 -3.47
C ARG A 115 -14.99 -13.78 -4.83
N GLU A 116 -16.06 -13.78 -5.62
CA GLU A 116 -16.09 -14.33 -6.99
C GLU A 116 -15.10 -13.61 -7.92
N ARG A 117 -14.69 -12.38 -7.60
CA ARG A 117 -13.72 -11.61 -8.39
C ARG A 117 -12.27 -11.83 -7.99
N TRP A 118 -12.00 -12.45 -6.85
CA TRP A 118 -10.67 -12.48 -6.26
C TRP A 118 -9.65 -13.22 -7.13
N GLU A 119 -10.02 -14.38 -7.66
CA GLU A 119 -9.15 -15.17 -8.53
C GLU A 119 -8.77 -14.40 -9.80
N ALA A 120 -9.76 -13.78 -10.45
CA ALA A 120 -9.55 -12.97 -11.65
C ALA A 120 -8.67 -11.73 -11.43
N LEU A 121 -8.57 -11.26 -10.18
CA LEU A 121 -7.78 -10.09 -9.79
C LEU A 121 -6.47 -10.46 -9.09
N GLY A 122 -6.13 -11.76 -9.01
CA GLY A 122 -4.91 -12.23 -8.32
C GLY A 122 -4.91 -11.94 -6.81
N LEU A 123 -6.09 -11.94 -6.18
CA LEU A 123 -6.28 -11.64 -4.77
C LEU A 123 -6.41 -12.93 -3.95
N PRO A 124 -5.33 -13.48 -3.38
CA PRO A 124 -5.36 -14.78 -2.71
C PRO A 124 -6.23 -14.78 -1.44
N ALA A 125 -7.03 -15.85 -1.29
CA ALA A 125 -7.89 -16.06 -0.13
C ALA A 125 -7.13 -16.50 1.13
N VAL A 126 -5.99 -17.18 0.96
CA VAL A 126 -5.11 -17.67 2.02
C VAL A 126 -3.66 -17.33 1.64
N HIS A 127 -2.80 -17.18 2.64
CA HIS A 127 -1.43 -16.70 2.46
C HIS A 127 -0.47 -17.77 1.99
#